data_AF-A0A9D4L4X0-F1
#
_entry.id   AF-A0A9D4L4X0-F1
#
_cell.length_a   1.000
_cell.length_b   1.000
_cell.length_c   1.000
_cell.angle_alpha   90.00
_cell.angle_beta   90.00
_cell.angle_gamma   90.00
#
_symmetry.space_group_name_H-M   'P 1'
#
loop_
_entity.id
_entity.type
_entity.pdbx_description
1 polymer ?
#
loop_
_entity_poly.entity_id
_entity_poly.type
_entity_poly.pdbx_seq_one_letter_code
_entity_poly.pdbx_strand_id
1 'polypeptide(L)'
;MDWKQKESYVINHLEKVDVMERTTGTPSSSRRNFSYRYFLTKRSERIPVCKNMFTTALGIGEKTVYTWLNDSESGIPNTEKR
;
A
#
# COMPACT_ATOMS: atom_id res chain seq x y z
N MET A 1 2.29 -4.30 20.87
CA MET A 1 1.91 -4.59 19.48
C MET A 1 2.78 -5.72 18.99
N ASP A 2 2.17 -6.88 18.83
CA ASP A 2 2.81 -8.04 18.23
C ASP A 2 3.04 -7.84 16.73
N TRP A 3 3.96 -8.62 16.16
CA TRP A 3 4.28 -8.56 14.73
C TRP A 3 3.06 -8.82 13.84
N LYS A 4 2.18 -9.75 14.21
CA LYS A 4 0.89 -9.98 13.52
C LYS A 4 -0.05 -8.78 13.57
N GLN A 5 -0.12 -8.07 14.71
CA GLN A 5 -0.95 -6.87 14.81
C GLN A 5 -0.40 -5.74 13.95
N LYS A 6 0.93 -5.59 13.88
CA LYS A 6 1.58 -4.64 12.97
C LYS A 6 1.28 -4.97 11.51
N GLU A 7 1.39 -6.24 11.13
CA GLU A 7 1.07 -6.71 9.78
C GLU A 7 -0.38 -6.36 9.40
N SER A 8 -1.36 -6.73 10.22
CA SER A 8 -2.77 -6.39 9.97
C SER A 8 -3.00 -4.88 9.92
N TYR A 9 -2.34 -4.10 10.78
CA TYR A 9 -2.40 -2.64 10.74
C TYR A 9 -1.88 -2.08 9.42
N VAL A 10 -0.73 -2.59 8.96
CA VAL A 10 -0.08 -2.19 7.73
C VAL A 10 -0.96 -2.48 6.52
N ILE A 11 -1.51 -3.70 6.42
CA ILE A 11 -2.39 -4.11 5.32
C ILE A 11 -3.64 -3.24 5.26
N ASN A 12 -4.26 -2.94 6.42
CA ASN A 12 -5.47 -2.13 6.47
C ASN A 12 -5.22 -0.64 6.12
N HIS A 13 -4.00 -0.16 6.33
CA HIS A 13 -3.58 1.21 6.05
C HIS A 13 -2.92 1.39 4.68
N LEU A 14 -2.91 0.32 3.88
CA LEU A 14 -2.38 0.30 2.53
C LEU A 14 -3.51 0.09 1.53
N GLU A 15 -3.47 0.85 0.45
CA GLU A 15 -4.39 0.70 -0.66
C GLU A 15 -3.59 0.36 -1.92
N LYS A 16 -3.98 -0.73 -2.58
CA LYS A 16 -3.43 -1.08 -3.89
C LYS A 16 -4.13 -0.21 -4.93
N VAL A 17 -3.34 0.60 -5.63
CA VAL A 17 -3.81 1.50 -6.69
C VAL A 17 -3.24 0.98 -7.99
N ASP A 18 -4.12 0.53 -8.89
CA ASP A 18 -3.70 0.15 -10.23
C ASP A 18 -3.21 1.39 -10.98
N VAL A 19 -2.09 1.25 -11.69
CA VAL A 19 -1.50 2.36 -12.44
C VAL A 19 -2.29 2.50 -13.73
N MET A 20 -3.38 3.27 -13.69
CA MET A 20 -4.12 3.62 -14.91
C MET A 20 -3.17 4.28 -15.91
N GLU A 21 -3.06 3.65 -17.08
CA GLU A 21 -2.27 4.14 -18.20
C GLU A 21 -2.76 5.54 -18.60
N ARG A 22 -1.93 6.56 -18.39
CA ARG A 22 -2.30 7.97 -18.66
C ARG A 22 -2.04 8.42 -20.10
N THR A 23 -1.81 7.51 -21.04
CA THR A 23 -1.44 7.87 -22.41
C THR A 23 -2.14 6.99 -23.43
N THR A 24 -2.96 7.63 -24.26
CA THR A 24 -3.41 7.13 -25.56
C THR A 24 -2.17 6.95 -26.46
N GLY A 25 -1.50 5.82 -26.34
CA GLY A 25 -0.29 5.53 -27.12
C GLY A 25 0.28 4.20 -26.69
N THR A 26 -0.04 3.17 -27.48
CA THR A 26 0.52 1.81 -27.56
C THR A 26 1.01 1.17 -26.24
N PRO A 27 0.43 0.03 -25.80
CA PRO A 27 0.68 -0.55 -24.49
C PRO A 27 2.10 -1.13 -24.40
N SER A 28 3.09 -0.28 -24.15
CA SER A 28 4.39 -0.72 -23.66
C SER A 28 4.22 -1.07 -22.19
N SER A 29 3.78 -2.32 -21.97
CA SER A 29 3.82 -3.10 -20.73
C SER A 29 4.62 -2.41 -19.62
N SER A 30 3.93 -1.59 -18.82
CA SER A 30 4.54 -1.07 -17.60
C SER A 30 4.88 -2.27 -16.71
N ARG A 31 6.16 -2.47 -16.41
CA ARG A 31 6.60 -3.53 -15.47
C ARG A 31 6.00 -3.38 -14.06
N ARG A 32 5.38 -2.22 -13.77
CA ARG A 32 4.63 -1.96 -12.53
C ARG A 32 3.16 -1.76 -12.89
N ASN A 33 2.35 -2.79 -12.68
CA ASN A 33 0.90 -2.72 -12.88
C ASN A 33 0.19 -1.98 -11.74
N PHE A 34 0.78 -1.97 -10.54
CA PHE A 34 0.16 -1.38 -9.36
C PHE A 34 1.18 -0.58 -8.53
N SER A 35 0.66 0.37 -7.76
CA SER A 35 1.34 1.14 -6.74
C SER A 35 0.59 1.02 -5.42
N TYR A 36 1.26 1.33 -4.31
CA TYR A 36 0.63 1.33 -2.99
C TYR A 36 0.50 2.76 -2.46
N ARG A 37 -0.68 3.12 -1.97
CA ARG A 37 -0.91 4.33 -1.17
C ARG A 37 -0.87 3.98 0.31
N TYR A 38 -0.11 4.77 1.05
CA TYR A 38 0.09 4.61 2.49
C TYR A 38 -0.76 5.64 3.22
N PHE A 39 -1.47 5.20 4.25
CA PHE A 39 -2.30 6.05 5.09
C PHE A 39 -1.89 5.91 6.55
N LEU A 40 -1.96 6.99 7.33
CA LEU A 40 -1.86 6.94 8.78
C LEU A 40 -3.14 7.47 9.38
N THR A 41 -3.69 6.77 10.37
CA THR A 41 -4.88 7.26 11.08
C THR A 41 -4.45 8.15 12.25
N LYS A 42 -4.87 9.41 12.23
CA LYS A 42 -4.66 10.36 13.34
C LYS A 42 -5.99 11.01 13.68
N ARG A 43 -6.41 10.95 14.95
CA ARG A 43 -7.69 11.52 15.42
C ARG A 43 -8.90 11.09 14.57
N SER A 44 -8.95 9.80 14.22
CA SER A 44 -9.99 9.19 13.38
C SER A 44 -9.98 9.58 11.90
N GLU A 45 -9.00 10.35 11.42
CA GLU A 45 -8.84 10.68 9.99
C GLU A 45 -7.71 9.88 9.36
N ARG A 46 -7.94 9.34 8.15
CA ARG A 46 -6.92 8.65 7.34
C ARG A 46 -6.15 9.68 6.53
N ILE A 47 -4.92 9.93 6.93
CA ILE A 47 -4.02 10.90 6.28
C ILE A 47 -3.14 10.16 5.28
N PRO A 48 -3.14 10.54 3.99
CA PRO A 48 -2.20 9.97 3.03
C PRO A 48 -0.78 10.42 3.35
N VAL A 49 0.15 9.47 3.39
CA VAL A 49 1.55 9.74 3.70
C VAL A 49 2.47 9.10 2.67
N CYS A 50 3.72 9.58 2.63
CA CYS A 50 4.77 8.95 1.85
C CYS A 50 5.18 7.62 2.49
N LYS A 51 5.64 6.67 1.67
CA LYS A 51 6.20 5.38 2.12
C LYS A 51 7.20 5.53 3.28
N ASN A 52 8.16 6.45 3.14
CA ASN A 52 9.22 6.63 4.14
C ASN A 52 8.68 7.10 5.50
N MET A 53 7.65 7.94 5.49
CA MET A 53 7.00 8.40 6.72
C MET A 53 6.28 7.24 7.42
N PHE A 54 5.61 6.40 6.64
CA PHE A 54 4.90 5.24 7.16
C PHE A 54 5.84 4.19 7.78
N THR A 55 6.92 3.82 7.06
CA THR A 55 7.91 2.85 7.53
C THR A 55 8.67 3.36 8.75
N THR A 56 9.04 4.65 8.77
CA THR A 56 9.70 5.29 9.91
C THR A 56 8.78 5.37 11.12
N ALA A 57 7.52 5.75 10.94
CA ALA A 57 6.54 5.85 12.04
C ALA A 57 6.25 4.49 12.70
N LEU A 58 6.26 3.41 11.93
CA LEU A 58 6.01 2.04 12.42
C LEU A 58 7.29 1.29 12.83
N GLY A 59 8.47 1.84 12.51
CA GLY A 59 9.77 1.23 12.75
C GLY A 59 9.95 -0.09 11.98
N ILE A 60 9.43 -0.16 10.75
CA ILE A 60 9.48 -1.36 9.91
C ILE A 60 10.26 -1.09 8.62
N GLY A 61 10.94 -2.12 8.10
CA GLY A 61 11.64 -2.03 6.84
C GLY A 61 10.69 -2.13 5.64
N GLU A 62 11.06 -1.50 4.52
CA GLU A 62 10.29 -1.57 3.28
C GLU A 62 10.10 -3.02 2.80
N LYS A 63 11.17 -3.83 2.86
CA LYS A 63 11.13 -5.25 2.47
C LYS A 63 10.09 -6.02 3.27
N THR A 64 9.99 -5.76 4.57
CA THR A 64 9.01 -6.39 5.46
C THR A 64 7.59 -6.05 5.04
N VAL A 65 7.33 -4.79 4.69
CA VAL A 65 6.02 -4.37 4.15
C VAL A 65 5.72 -5.12 2.85
N TYR A 66 6.67 -5.21 1.92
CA TYR A 66 6.47 -5.97 0.67
C TYR A 66 6.22 -7.46 0.93
N THR A 67 6.95 -8.09 1.84
CA THR A 67 6.73 -9.49 2.23
C THR A 67 5.33 -9.70 2.78
N TRP A 68 4.87 -8.82 3.66
CA TRP A 68 3.51 -8.90 4.21
C TRP A 68 2.42 -8.66 3.16
N LEU A 69 2.64 -7.74 2.24
CA LEU A 69 1.69 -7.49 1.16
C LEU A 69 1.61 -8.66 0.18
N ASN A 70 2.74 -9.35 -0.07
CA ASN A 70 2.80 -10.52 -0.93
C ASN A 70 2.24 -11.78 -0.23
N ASP A 71 2.38 -11.88 1.09
CA ASP A 71 1.78 -12.96 1.88
C ASP A 71 0.25 -12.74 2.03
N SER A 72 -0.18 -11.48 2.14
CA SER A 72 -1.58 -11.07 2.30
C SER A 72 -2.28 -10.65 1.01
N GLU A 73 -1.85 -11.13 -0.16
CA GLU A 73 -2.47 -10.80 -1.46
C GLU A 73 -3.99 -11.11 -1.50
N SER A 74 -4.51 -11.89 -0.57
CA SER A 74 -5.94 -12.19 -0.40
C SER A 74 -6.76 -11.12 0.37
N GLY A 75 -6.14 -10.08 0.94
CA GLY A 75 -6.80 -9.18 1.91
C GLY A 75 -6.66 -7.68 1.69
N ILE A 76 -5.91 -7.22 0.68
CA ILE A 76 -5.76 -5.78 0.41
C ILE A 76 -6.99 -5.30 -0.39
N PRO A 77 -7.75 -4.30 0.10
CA PRO A 77 -8.85 -3.74 -0.68
C PRO A 77 -8.30 -3.12 -1.97
N ASN A 78 -8.65 -3.71 -3.11
CA ASN A 78 -8.46 -3.10 -4.41
C ASN A 78 -9.53 -2.04 -4.56
N THR A 79 -9.18 -0.77 -4.40
CA THR A 79 -10.11 0.34 -4.64
C THR A 79 -10.15 0.57 -6.15
N GLU A 80 -10.78 -0.36 -6.87
CA GLU A 80 -11.18 -0.18 -8.26
C GLU A 80 -12.19 0.96 -8.28
N LYS A 81 -11.76 2.14 -8.77
CA LYS A 81 -12.63 3.30 -8.90
C LYS A 81 -13.74 2.97 -9.89
N ARG A 82 -14.97 2.85 -9.37
CA ARG A 82 -16.22 2.82 -10.14
C ARG A 82 -16.59 4.21 -10.64
#